data_AF-A0A9D9HNG1-F1
#
_entry.id   AF-A0A9D9HNG1-F1
#
_cell.length_a   1.000
_cell.length_b   1.000
_cell.length_c   1.000
_cell.angle_alpha   90.00
_cell.angle_beta   90.00
_cell.angle_gamma   90.00
#
_symmetry.space_group_name_H-M   'P 1'
#
loop_
_entity.id
_entity.type
_entity.pdbx_description
1 polymer ?
#
loop_
_entity_poly.entity_id
_entity_poly.type
_entity_poly.pdbx_seq_one_letter_code
_entity_poly.pdbx_strand_id
1 'polypeptide(L)'
;MKSKYLNGELWTIYEDLYESNDIFEILGKKCLIKSTGNKPENWIETAEIVSVYNDRRFETVRYLLVKDDKITEQITVSSGIPNFTNIYPHVWMLNRLRKYLESTDSKLILVHNHPSGLPYPSDNDIEVTEYFDQYFMDNNGKNRFLGHFINGNQCCAFIGSDKEYNRWRGIKHGRIISLCDLDPEPYSIKMPNIMGSLGMYNLLNYAKKIQDNCLQQRKKDLILCFYSNASGYITGINSINSNDFWNNQNKINIEIHENAKKSGATSLFLVLNDYEPELFFQISNFCMKTKTIANVIIPHNGNIIQLDEKNRSSSIFHPGERFPLVISDTREIKKKNHIQQKTKQNNYLMSL
;
A
#
# COMPACT_ATOMS: atom_id res chain seq x y z
N MET A 1 30.28 8.94 -17.54
CA MET A 1 30.68 8.61 -18.93
C MET A 1 29.50 8.87 -19.86
N LYS A 2 29.79 9.14 -21.14
CA LYS A 2 28.94 9.77 -22.16
C LYS A 2 27.56 9.13 -22.42
N SER A 3 26.62 9.99 -22.81
CA SER A 3 25.22 9.78 -23.25
C SER A 3 25.05 9.16 -24.65
N LYS A 4 23.83 8.64 -24.94
CA LYS A 4 23.00 8.67 -26.19
C LYS A 4 22.26 7.33 -26.38
N TYR A 5 20.97 7.14 -26.70
CA TYR A 5 19.78 7.86 -27.21
C TYR A 5 18.53 7.10 -26.66
N LEU A 6 17.42 7.69 -26.18
CA LEU A 6 16.20 8.17 -26.89
C LEU A 6 15.71 7.33 -28.10
N ASN A 7 14.66 6.52 -27.91
CA ASN A 7 13.46 6.47 -28.77
C ASN A 7 12.34 5.66 -28.08
N GLY A 8 11.10 6.13 -28.24
CA GLY A 8 9.97 5.79 -27.37
C GLY A 8 9.60 4.32 -27.32
N GLU A 9 9.52 3.76 -26.12
CA GLU A 9 8.71 2.58 -25.82
C GLU A 9 8.11 2.74 -24.41
N LEU A 10 6.90 2.22 -24.27
CA LEU A 10 5.95 2.37 -23.15
C LEU A 10 6.43 1.81 -21.79
N TRP A 11 7.71 1.47 -21.61
CA TRP A 11 8.12 0.59 -20.53
C TRP A 11 9.49 0.95 -19.96
N THR A 12 9.56 1.00 -18.62
CA THR A 12 10.81 1.06 -17.88
C THR A 12 11.00 -0.30 -17.22
N ILE A 13 12.11 -0.98 -17.54
CA ILE A 13 12.56 -2.18 -16.84
C ILE A 13 12.76 -1.81 -15.36
N TYR A 14 12.38 -2.72 -14.45
CA TYR A 14 12.61 -2.60 -13.01
C TYR A 14 14.11 -2.61 -12.69
N GLU A 15 14.80 -1.52 -12.95
CA GLU A 15 16.13 -1.25 -12.42
C GLU A 15 16.05 0.04 -11.59
N ASP A 16 16.23 -0.16 -10.28
CA ASP A 16 16.61 0.84 -9.27
C ASP A 16 15.65 2.00 -8.98
N LEU A 17 14.37 1.69 -8.72
CA LEU A 17 13.45 2.67 -8.14
C LEU A 17 13.32 2.67 -6.62
N TYR A 18 14.05 1.84 -5.86
CA TYR A 18 14.28 2.12 -4.43
C TYR A 18 15.34 1.21 -3.80
N GLU A 19 16.43 1.82 -3.33
CA GLU A 19 17.17 1.33 -2.17
C GLU A 19 16.18 1.24 -1.01
N SER A 20 16.18 0.11 -0.29
CA SER A 20 15.46 -0.02 0.97
C SER A 20 16.05 0.95 1.99
N ASN A 21 15.62 2.21 1.96
CA ASN A 21 15.96 3.16 3.00
C ASN A 21 15.09 2.85 4.21
N ASP A 22 15.74 2.22 5.18
CA ASP A 22 15.44 2.18 6.60
C ASP A 22 14.35 3.17 7.05
N ILE A 23 13.26 2.59 7.56
CA ILE A 23 12.32 3.16 8.54
C ILE A 23 12.24 4.70 8.55
N PHE A 24 11.38 5.28 7.71
CA PHE A 24 10.99 6.69 7.83
C PHE A 24 10.33 6.93 9.20
N GLU A 25 11.10 7.39 10.19
CA GLU A 25 10.60 7.81 11.49
C GLU A 25 10.61 9.34 11.58
N ILE A 26 9.44 9.98 11.76
CA ILE A 26 9.33 11.44 11.92
C ILE A 26 9.46 11.88 13.39
N LEU A 27 10.05 11.04 14.25
CA LEU A 27 10.15 11.34 15.68
C LEU A 27 10.95 12.64 15.91
N GLY A 28 10.47 13.46 16.84
CA GLY A 28 11.04 14.77 17.17
C GLY A 28 10.63 15.90 16.24
N LYS A 29 9.91 15.63 15.14
CA LYS A 29 9.38 16.67 14.26
C LYS A 29 8.30 17.47 14.98
N LYS A 30 8.30 18.79 14.76
CA LYS A 30 7.36 19.73 15.36
C LYS A 30 5.98 19.53 14.72
N CYS A 31 4.95 19.46 15.55
CA CYS A 31 3.55 19.34 15.16
C CYS A 31 2.75 20.25 16.08
N LEU A 32 2.38 21.43 15.59
CA LEU A 32 1.73 22.50 16.36
C LEU A 32 0.21 22.36 16.45
N ILE A 33 -0.36 21.26 15.95
CA ILE A 33 -1.81 21.02 15.97
C ILE A 33 -2.28 20.76 17.40
N LYS A 34 -3.36 21.43 17.76
CA LYS A 34 -4.05 21.41 19.05
C LYS A 34 -5.52 21.07 18.85
N SER A 35 -6.25 20.85 19.94
CA SER A 35 -7.70 20.59 19.86
C SER A 35 -8.53 21.86 19.66
N THR A 36 -7.94 23.05 19.80
CA THR A 36 -8.57 24.35 19.55
C THR A 36 -7.54 25.38 19.10
N GLY A 37 -7.95 26.35 18.26
CA GLY A 37 -7.14 27.51 17.88
C GLY A 37 -5.97 27.20 16.95
N ASN A 38 -6.14 26.23 16.04
CA ASN A 38 -5.12 25.88 15.05
C ASN A 38 -5.02 26.94 13.97
N LYS A 39 -3.80 27.26 13.57
CA LYS A 39 -3.56 28.08 12.38
C LYS A 39 -3.50 27.19 11.13
N PRO A 40 -3.88 27.69 9.94
CA PRO A 40 -3.76 26.97 8.67
C PRO A 40 -2.36 26.37 8.46
N GLU A 41 -1.30 27.10 8.80
CA GLU A 41 0.08 26.68 8.56
C GLU A 41 0.43 25.41 9.34
N ASN A 42 -0.14 25.22 10.54
CA ASN A 42 0.11 24.03 11.36
C ASN A 42 -0.39 22.75 10.67
N TRP A 43 -1.54 22.83 9.98
CA TRP A 43 -2.10 21.72 9.21
C TRP A 43 -1.27 21.42 7.96
N ILE A 44 -0.83 22.47 7.25
CA ILE A 44 0.03 22.36 6.08
C ILE A 44 1.38 21.73 6.44
N GLU A 45 2.07 22.25 7.46
CA GLU A 45 3.35 21.71 7.95
C GLU A 45 3.19 20.25 8.38
N THR A 46 2.10 19.90 9.05
CA THR A 46 1.86 18.51 9.46
C THR A 46 1.62 17.61 8.25
N ALA A 47 0.84 18.05 7.26
CA ALA A 47 0.62 17.32 6.02
C ALA A 47 1.93 17.02 5.27
N GLU A 48 2.85 17.99 5.21
CA GLU A 48 4.19 17.80 4.62
C GLU A 48 5.03 16.79 5.40
N ILE A 49 4.96 16.81 6.74
CA ILE A 49 5.68 15.84 7.57
C ILE A 49 5.13 14.43 7.34
N VAL A 50 3.81 14.27 7.32
CA VAL A 50 3.18 12.94 7.24
C VAL A 50 3.14 12.39 5.81
N SER A 51 3.38 13.20 4.78
CA SER A 51 3.42 12.74 3.39
C SER A 51 4.53 11.74 3.11
N VAL A 52 5.56 11.66 3.97
CA VAL A 52 6.64 10.65 3.88
C VAL A 52 6.11 9.23 4.05
N TYR A 53 4.92 9.05 4.61
CA TYR A 53 4.29 7.75 4.83
C TYR A 53 3.49 7.22 3.67
N ASN A 54 3.51 7.92 2.54
CA ASN A 54 2.69 7.61 1.40
C ASN A 54 3.32 6.53 0.52
N ASP A 55 3.09 5.26 0.87
CA ASP A 55 3.49 4.12 0.04
C ASP A 55 2.41 3.79 -0.99
N ARG A 56 2.75 3.85 -2.28
CA ARG A 56 1.81 3.62 -3.38
C ARG A 56 1.39 2.16 -3.54
N ARG A 57 2.04 1.23 -2.84
CA ARG A 57 1.80 -0.22 -2.94
C ARG A 57 0.88 -0.70 -1.84
N PHE A 58 1.01 -0.14 -0.65
CA PHE A 58 0.34 -0.61 0.55
C PHE A 58 -0.44 0.51 1.18
N GLU A 59 -1.66 0.20 1.59
CA GLU A 59 -2.35 1.03 2.55
C GLU A 59 -1.67 0.82 3.91
N THR A 60 -1.39 1.91 4.63
CA THR A 60 -0.79 1.85 5.97
C THR A 60 -1.51 2.83 6.88
N VAL A 61 -1.68 2.46 8.14
CA VAL A 61 -2.29 3.31 9.16
C VAL A 61 -1.28 3.61 10.24
N ARG A 62 -1.22 4.86 10.69
CA ARG A 62 -0.28 5.35 11.69
C ARG A 62 -1.00 6.14 12.75
N TYR A 63 -0.66 5.81 13.99
CA TYR A 63 -1.06 6.53 15.19
C TYR A 63 0.13 7.35 15.65
N LEU A 64 0.12 8.65 15.38
CA LEU A 64 1.18 9.56 15.76
C LEU A 64 0.87 10.18 17.12
N LEU A 65 1.76 10.01 18.08
CA LEU A 65 1.60 10.56 19.42
C LEU A 65 2.32 11.90 19.49
N VAL A 66 1.58 12.93 19.88
CA VAL A 66 2.04 14.32 19.94
C VAL A 66 2.10 14.77 21.39
N LYS A 67 3.25 15.30 21.81
CA LYS A 67 3.46 15.90 23.13
C LYS A 67 4.38 17.11 23.01
N ASP A 68 4.07 18.19 23.73
CA ASP A 68 4.85 19.44 23.72
C ASP A 68 5.14 19.94 22.30
N ASP A 69 4.08 19.91 21.47
CA ASP A 69 4.09 20.28 20.05
C ASP A 69 5.10 19.49 19.19
N LYS A 70 5.39 18.23 19.55
CA LYS A 70 6.29 17.33 18.81
C LYS A 70 5.71 15.93 18.69
N ILE A 71 6.00 15.26 17.58
CA ILE A 71 5.71 13.84 17.39
C ILE A 71 6.75 13.05 18.18
N THR A 72 6.34 12.40 19.26
CA THR A 72 7.28 11.72 20.17
C THR A 72 7.40 10.23 19.88
N GLU A 73 6.30 9.64 19.39
CA GLU A 73 6.14 8.20 19.17
C GLU A 73 5.16 7.95 18.02
N GLN A 74 5.26 6.77 17.41
CA GLN A 74 4.33 6.27 16.41
C GLN A 74 4.04 4.78 16.62
N ILE A 75 2.81 4.39 16.27
CA ILE A 75 2.42 2.99 16.05
C ILE A 75 2.02 2.88 14.59
N THR A 76 2.62 1.94 13.85
CA THR A 76 2.27 1.65 12.46
C THR A 76 1.56 0.32 12.39
N VAL A 77 0.45 0.27 11.65
CA VAL A 77 -0.33 -0.93 11.37
C VAL A 77 -0.41 -1.08 9.86
N SER A 78 -0.02 -2.25 9.35
CA SER A 78 -0.23 -2.63 7.95
C SER A 78 -0.49 -4.13 7.86
N SER A 79 -1.28 -4.53 6.87
CA SER A 79 -1.44 -5.93 6.50
C SER A 79 -0.26 -6.45 5.65
N GLY A 80 0.53 -5.54 5.05
CA GLY A 80 1.51 -5.87 4.01
C GLY A 80 0.86 -6.41 2.72
N ILE A 81 -0.44 -6.22 2.56
CA ILE A 81 -1.23 -6.59 1.38
C ILE A 81 -1.54 -5.31 0.58
N PRO A 82 -1.32 -5.32 -0.75
CA PRO A 82 -1.69 -4.19 -1.58
C PRO A 82 -3.18 -3.85 -1.50
N ASN A 83 -3.51 -2.55 -1.45
CA ASN A 83 -4.88 -2.02 -1.40
C ASN A 83 -5.76 -2.55 -0.26
N PHE A 84 -5.18 -3.04 0.83
CA PHE A 84 -5.95 -3.49 1.99
C PHE A 84 -5.24 -3.13 3.29
N THR A 85 -5.86 -2.33 4.14
CA THR A 85 -5.54 -2.32 5.57
C THR A 85 -6.82 -2.26 6.40
N ASN A 86 -6.84 -3.05 7.48
CA ASN A 86 -7.85 -2.88 8.50
C ASN A 86 -7.47 -1.67 9.36
N ILE A 87 -8.13 -0.53 9.13
CA ILE A 87 -7.96 0.70 9.90
C ILE A 87 -8.46 0.52 11.35
N TYR A 88 -9.24 -0.54 11.63
CA TYR A 88 -9.77 -0.83 12.95
C TYR A 88 -8.86 -1.80 13.73
N PRO A 89 -7.92 -1.31 14.55
CA PRO A 89 -7.17 -2.16 15.43
C PRO A 89 -8.09 -2.73 16.50
N HIS A 90 -7.72 -3.90 17.02
CA HIS A 90 -8.47 -4.56 18.08
C HIS A 90 -8.71 -3.61 19.27
N VAL A 91 -9.93 -3.63 19.84
CA VAL A 91 -10.38 -2.72 20.92
C VAL A 91 -9.41 -2.65 22.10
N TRP A 92 -8.72 -3.75 22.40
CA TRP A 92 -7.69 -3.80 23.44
C TRP A 92 -6.48 -2.89 23.16
N MET A 93 -6.05 -2.77 21.90
CA MET A 93 -4.97 -1.86 21.51
C MET A 93 -5.40 -0.41 21.72
N LEU A 94 -6.61 -0.06 21.29
CA LEU A 94 -7.17 1.29 21.46
C LEU A 94 -7.31 1.65 22.94
N ASN A 95 -7.77 0.72 23.79
CA ASN A 95 -7.82 0.93 25.23
C ASN A 95 -6.45 1.21 25.86
N ARG A 96 -5.42 0.46 25.45
CA ARG A 96 -4.05 0.69 25.90
C ARG A 96 -3.52 2.04 25.43
N LEU A 97 -3.76 2.40 24.18
CA LEU A 97 -3.36 3.67 23.61
C LEU A 97 -4.03 4.84 24.33
N ARG A 98 -5.35 4.77 24.58
CA ARG A 98 -6.11 5.79 25.31
C ARG A 98 -5.53 6.04 26.70
N LYS A 99 -5.35 4.98 27.50
CA LYS A 99 -4.75 5.08 28.85
C LYS A 99 -3.34 5.67 28.82
N TYR A 100 -2.55 5.32 27.82
CA TYR A 100 -1.20 5.83 27.66
C TYR A 100 -1.16 7.33 27.33
N LEU A 101 -2.03 7.78 26.41
CA LEU A 101 -2.15 9.20 26.07
C LEU A 101 -2.55 10.02 27.29
N GLU A 102 -3.49 9.52 28.10
CA GLU A 102 -3.89 10.13 29.37
C GLU A 102 -2.71 10.22 30.35
N SER A 103 -2.01 9.12 30.61
CA SER A 103 -0.91 9.09 31.60
C SER A 103 0.32 9.93 31.20
N THR A 104 0.52 10.17 29.91
CA THR A 104 1.69 10.90 29.39
C THR A 104 1.40 12.35 29.04
N ASP A 105 0.14 12.77 29.19
CA ASP A 105 -0.43 13.99 28.65
C ASP A 105 -0.24 14.19 27.13
N SER A 106 -0.17 13.09 26.38
CA SER A 106 0.00 13.13 24.92
C SER A 106 -1.35 13.24 24.19
N LYS A 107 -1.28 13.48 22.88
CA LYS A 107 -2.42 13.53 21.96
C LYS A 107 -2.16 12.63 20.75
N LEU A 108 -3.18 12.40 19.93
CA LEU A 108 -3.17 11.44 18.84
C LEU A 108 -3.55 12.11 17.51
N ILE A 109 -2.76 11.85 16.47
CA ILE A 109 -3.14 12.08 15.07
C ILE A 109 -3.23 10.71 14.39
N LEU A 110 -4.32 10.50 13.66
CA LEU A 110 -4.46 9.36 12.75
C LEU A 110 -3.94 9.76 11.37
N VAL A 111 -3.18 8.89 10.74
CA VAL A 111 -2.73 9.07 9.35
C VAL A 111 -2.88 7.76 8.61
N HIS A 112 -3.48 7.79 7.44
CA HIS A 112 -3.31 6.71 6.47
C HIS A 112 -3.06 7.25 5.07
N ASN A 113 -2.86 6.35 4.12
CA ASN A 113 -2.62 6.69 2.72
C ASN A 113 -3.50 5.83 1.82
N HIS A 114 -3.94 6.37 0.70
CA HIS A 114 -4.64 5.60 -0.33
C HIS A 114 -3.67 5.27 -1.47
N PRO A 115 -3.36 3.98 -1.71
CA PRO A 115 -2.52 3.56 -2.84
C PRO A 115 -3.04 3.96 -4.22
N SER A 116 -4.33 4.32 -4.33
CA SER A 116 -4.91 4.91 -5.54
C SER A 116 -4.32 6.29 -5.87
N GLY A 117 -3.81 7.00 -4.87
CA GLY A 117 -3.41 8.40 -4.95
C GLY A 117 -4.57 9.39 -4.71
N LEU A 118 -5.80 8.89 -4.52
CA LEU A 118 -6.98 9.71 -4.24
C LEU A 118 -7.19 9.81 -2.73
N PRO A 119 -6.99 10.96 -2.08
CA PRO A 119 -7.09 11.09 -0.62
C PRO A 119 -8.53 11.24 -0.12
N TYR A 120 -9.55 11.02 -0.96
CA TYR A 120 -10.94 11.18 -0.54
C TYR A 120 -11.30 10.13 0.53
N PRO A 121 -11.88 10.54 1.67
CA PRO A 121 -12.32 9.60 2.71
C PRO A 121 -13.45 8.71 2.17
N SER A 122 -13.34 7.41 2.42
CA SER A 122 -14.45 6.46 2.30
C SER A 122 -15.44 6.61 3.45
N ASP A 123 -16.63 6.01 3.33
CA ASP A 123 -17.62 5.98 4.43
C ASP A 123 -17.02 5.37 5.71
N ASN A 124 -16.20 4.32 5.57
CA ASN A 124 -15.50 3.71 6.69
C ASN A 124 -14.46 4.66 7.32
N ASP A 125 -13.76 5.47 6.53
CA ASP A 125 -12.83 6.47 7.08
C ASP A 125 -13.57 7.51 7.92
N ILE A 126 -14.75 7.93 7.47
CA ILE A 126 -15.61 8.88 8.18
C ILE A 126 -16.08 8.28 9.51
N GLU A 127 -16.67 7.07 9.47
CA GLU A 127 -17.16 6.37 10.67
C GLU A 127 -16.04 6.15 11.70
N VAL A 128 -14.86 5.71 11.25
CA VAL A 128 -13.70 5.54 12.12
C VAL A 128 -13.26 6.86 12.71
N THR A 129 -13.21 7.94 11.92
CA THR A 129 -12.81 9.27 12.42
C THR A 129 -13.75 9.75 13.52
N GLU A 130 -15.05 9.63 13.32
CA GLU A 130 -16.07 10.03 14.30
C GLU A 130 -15.97 9.19 15.58
N TYR A 131 -15.78 7.88 15.43
CA TYR A 131 -15.55 6.99 16.56
C TYR A 131 -14.30 7.40 17.35
N PHE A 132 -13.20 7.71 16.67
CA PHE A 132 -11.95 8.12 17.33
C PHE A 132 -12.08 9.43 18.10
N ASP A 133 -12.76 10.41 17.52
CA ASP A 133 -12.97 11.72 18.16
C ASP A 133 -13.73 11.58 19.49
N GLN A 134 -14.70 10.67 19.56
CA GLN A 134 -15.44 10.37 20.79
C GLN A 134 -14.63 9.47 21.74
N TYR A 135 -14.01 8.42 21.21
CA TYR A 135 -13.35 7.39 22.00
C TYR A 135 -12.13 7.89 22.76
N PHE A 136 -11.40 8.85 22.19
CA PHE A 136 -10.20 9.44 22.78
C PHE A 136 -10.48 10.67 23.67
N MET A 137 -11.73 10.85 24.09
CA MET A 137 -12.04 11.70 25.24
C MET A 137 -11.53 11.04 26.54
N ASP A 138 -10.68 11.74 27.29
CA ASP A 138 -10.20 11.24 28.58
C ASP A 138 -11.21 11.49 29.71
N ASN A 139 -10.95 10.94 30.89
CA ASN A 139 -11.89 11.01 32.02
C ASN A 139 -12.06 12.43 32.57
N ASN A 140 -11.22 13.38 32.18
CA ASN A 140 -11.30 14.78 32.55
C ASN A 140 -12.01 15.64 31.48
N GLY A 141 -12.57 15.00 30.45
CA GLY A 141 -13.23 15.70 29.34
C GLY A 141 -12.26 16.38 28.37
N LYS A 142 -10.97 16.01 28.39
CA LYS A 142 -9.99 16.52 27.42
C LYS A 142 -9.96 15.60 26.20
N ASN A 143 -10.25 16.14 25.02
CA ASN A 143 -10.11 15.42 23.76
C ASN A 143 -8.62 15.20 23.47
N ARG A 144 -8.22 13.93 23.36
CA ARG A 144 -6.85 13.51 23.04
C ARG A 144 -6.66 13.30 21.54
N PHE A 145 -7.72 13.22 20.75
CA PHE A 145 -7.65 13.18 19.30
C PHE A 145 -7.47 14.59 18.73
N LEU A 146 -6.55 14.74 17.79
CA LEU A 146 -6.26 16.02 17.12
C LEU A 146 -6.87 16.08 15.73
N GLY A 147 -6.97 14.94 15.05
CA GLY A 147 -7.48 14.87 13.70
C GLY A 147 -6.93 13.68 12.92
N HIS A 148 -7.33 13.64 11.65
CA HIS A 148 -7.06 12.56 10.73
C HIS A 148 -6.54 13.13 9.40
N PHE A 149 -5.49 12.51 8.86
CA PHE A 149 -4.94 12.79 7.53
C PHE A 149 -5.01 11.56 6.62
N ILE A 150 -5.42 11.77 5.38
CA ILE A 150 -5.41 10.77 4.30
C ILE A 150 -4.48 11.27 3.21
N ASN A 151 -3.35 10.61 3.06
CA ASN A 151 -2.34 10.96 2.07
C ASN A 151 -2.72 10.42 0.68
N GLY A 152 -2.64 11.30 -0.31
CA GLY A 152 -2.81 10.99 -1.73
C GLY A 152 -1.61 11.48 -2.56
N ASN A 153 -1.73 11.47 -3.87
CA ASN A 153 -0.64 11.87 -4.75
C ASN A 153 -0.43 13.39 -4.69
N GLN A 154 0.68 13.83 -4.06
CA GLN A 154 1.05 15.25 -3.93
C GLN A 154 -0.02 16.13 -3.24
N CYS A 155 -0.95 15.49 -2.53
CA CYS A 155 -2.05 16.15 -1.84
C CYS A 155 -2.50 15.30 -0.64
N CYS A 156 -3.31 15.91 0.22
CA CYS A 156 -3.80 15.27 1.43
C CYS A 156 -5.24 15.73 1.70
N ALA A 157 -6.09 14.83 2.18
CA ALA A 157 -7.34 15.21 2.82
C ALA A 157 -7.15 15.16 4.32
N PHE A 158 -7.78 16.08 5.06
CA PHE A 158 -7.67 16.08 6.50
C PHE A 158 -8.94 16.61 7.17
N ILE A 159 -9.08 16.29 8.45
CA ILE A 159 -10.09 16.82 9.35
C ILE A 159 -9.48 16.96 10.74
N GLY A 160 -9.80 18.05 11.42
CA GLY A 160 -9.38 18.32 12.79
C GLY A 160 -10.49 18.16 13.81
N SER A 161 -10.11 17.83 15.04
CA SER A 161 -11.04 17.81 16.19
C SER A 161 -11.38 19.22 16.70
N ASP A 162 -10.75 20.26 16.15
CA ASP A 162 -11.05 21.65 16.50
C ASP A 162 -12.24 22.21 15.71
N LYS A 163 -12.91 23.23 16.28
CA LYS A 163 -14.13 23.82 15.69
C LYS A 163 -13.94 24.42 14.30
N GLU A 164 -12.74 24.89 13.94
CA GLU A 164 -12.47 25.57 12.67
C GLU A 164 -12.25 24.56 11.52
N TYR A 165 -11.67 23.41 11.86
CA TYR A 165 -11.32 22.35 10.91
C TYR A 165 -12.11 21.04 11.11
N ASN A 166 -13.28 21.08 11.75
CA ASN A 166 -14.16 19.92 12.00
C ASN A 166 -14.92 19.40 10.76
N ARG A 167 -14.41 19.68 9.56
CA ARG A 167 -14.93 19.16 8.29
C ARG A 167 -13.77 18.78 7.41
N TRP A 168 -13.97 17.73 6.61
CA TRP A 168 -12.96 17.30 5.65
C TRP A 168 -12.59 18.43 4.68
N ARG A 169 -11.29 18.66 4.54
CA ARG A 169 -10.69 19.65 3.64
C ARG A 169 -9.51 19.03 2.89
N GLY A 170 -9.10 19.69 1.82
CA GLY A 170 -7.92 19.32 1.05
C GLY A 170 -6.72 20.19 1.39
N ILE A 171 -5.52 19.63 1.28
CA ILE A 171 -4.24 20.36 1.21
C ILE A 171 -3.57 20.01 -0.11
N LYS A 172 -3.28 21.04 -0.92
CA LYS A 172 -2.55 20.91 -2.19
C LYS A 172 -1.70 22.16 -2.42
N HIS A 173 -0.45 21.97 -2.84
CA HIS A 173 0.50 23.06 -3.08
C HIS A 173 0.61 24.07 -1.92
N GLY A 174 0.67 23.57 -0.69
CA GLY A 174 0.80 24.39 0.52
C GLY A 174 -0.43 25.25 0.83
N ARG A 175 -1.62 24.86 0.36
CA ARG A 175 -2.88 25.60 0.61
C ARG A 175 -3.97 24.67 1.08
N ILE A 176 -4.75 25.14 2.05
CA ILE A 176 -6.01 24.50 2.45
C ILE A 176 -7.10 24.92 1.48
N ILE A 177 -7.79 23.93 0.92
CA ILE A 177 -8.87 24.09 -0.06
C ILE A 177 -10.09 23.26 0.36
N SER A 178 -11.24 23.49 -0.28
CA SER A 178 -12.38 22.59 -0.08
C SER A 178 -12.02 21.19 -0.58
N LEU A 179 -12.59 20.15 0.04
CA LEU A 179 -12.33 18.78 -0.40
C LEU A 179 -12.73 18.57 -1.87
N CYS A 180 -13.83 19.19 -2.30
CA CYS A 180 -14.33 19.10 -3.68
C CYS A 180 -13.35 19.68 -4.71
N ASP A 181 -12.51 20.64 -4.32
CA ASP A 181 -11.55 21.32 -5.20
C ASP A 181 -10.17 20.62 -5.25
N LEU A 182 -9.98 19.53 -4.50
CA LEU A 182 -8.68 18.89 -4.32
C LEU A 182 -8.07 18.33 -5.63
N ASP A 183 -8.93 17.96 -6.58
CA ASP A 183 -8.59 17.45 -7.92
C ASP A 183 -7.28 16.62 -7.97
N PRO A 184 -7.23 15.48 -7.26
CA PRO A 184 -6.04 14.65 -7.14
C PRO A 184 -5.77 13.85 -8.42
N GLU A 185 -4.50 13.69 -8.78
CA GLU A 185 -4.10 12.78 -9.87
C GLU A 185 -3.84 11.37 -9.34
N PRO A 186 -4.57 10.32 -9.79
CA PRO A 186 -4.24 8.94 -9.46
C PRO A 186 -2.81 8.57 -9.87
N TYR A 187 -2.14 7.75 -9.06
CA TYR A 187 -0.75 7.33 -9.34
C TYR A 187 -0.59 6.58 -10.67
N SER A 188 -1.66 5.93 -11.12
CA SER A 188 -1.65 4.99 -12.23
C SER A 188 -2.17 5.56 -13.55
N ILE A 189 -2.44 6.88 -13.67
CA ILE A 189 -2.98 7.48 -14.93
C ILE A 189 -2.14 7.13 -16.18
N LYS A 190 -0.82 6.96 -16.02
CA LYS A 190 0.10 6.64 -17.13
C LYS A 190 0.19 5.15 -17.45
N MET A 191 -0.39 4.29 -16.62
CA MET A 191 -0.34 2.84 -16.82
C MET A 191 -1.53 2.35 -17.64
N PRO A 192 -1.37 1.30 -18.46
CA PRO A 192 -2.50 0.71 -19.16
C PRO A 192 -3.56 0.19 -18.19
N ASN A 193 -4.83 0.48 -18.49
CA ASN A 193 -5.97 -0.07 -17.77
C ASN A 193 -6.60 -1.23 -18.56
N ILE A 194 -6.94 -2.30 -17.85
CA ILE A 194 -7.48 -3.55 -18.41
C ILE A 194 -8.89 -3.86 -17.90
N MET A 195 -9.61 -2.87 -17.36
CA MET A 195 -11.02 -3.00 -17.02
C MET A 195 -11.91 -2.94 -18.27
N GLY A 196 -13.11 -3.50 -18.15
CA GLY A 196 -14.13 -3.49 -19.19
C GLY A 196 -13.94 -4.56 -20.26
N SER A 197 -14.87 -4.58 -21.22
CA SER A 197 -14.97 -5.63 -22.25
C SER A 197 -13.76 -5.70 -23.18
N LEU A 198 -13.04 -4.59 -23.37
CA LEU A 198 -11.84 -4.52 -24.22
C LEU A 198 -10.54 -4.86 -23.50
N GLY A 199 -10.56 -5.00 -22.17
CA GLY A 199 -9.35 -5.21 -21.37
C GLY A 199 -8.54 -6.43 -21.79
N MET A 200 -9.21 -7.54 -22.12
CA MET A 200 -8.54 -8.78 -22.53
C MET A 200 -7.86 -8.65 -23.90
N TYR A 201 -8.48 -7.92 -24.84
CA TYR A 201 -7.88 -7.62 -26.13
C TYR A 201 -6.65 -6.72 -25.98
N ASN A 202 -6.72 -5.74 -25.08
CA ASN A 202 -5.58 -4.88 -24.76
C ASN A 202 -4.41 -5.69 -24.18
N LEU A 203 -4.68 -6.63 -23.26
CA LEU A 203 -3.65 -7.52 -22.72
C LEU A 203 -2.97 -8.35 -23.80
N LEU A 204 -3.72 -8.94 -24.74
CA LEU A 204 -3.14 -9.68 -25.87
C LEU A 204 -2.29 -8.78 -26.76
N ASN A 205 -2.74 -7.55 -27.02
CA ASN A 205 -1.96 -6.58 -27.79
C ASN A 205 -0.67 -6.18 -27.08
N TYR A 206 -0.68 -6.01 -25.76
CA TYR A 206 0.52 -5.73 -24.98
C TYR A 206 1.47 -6.92 -24.95
N ALA A 207 0.94 -8.13 -24.74
CA ALA A 207 1.71 -9.37 -24.76
C ALA A 207 2.44 -9.55 -26.10
N LYS A 208 1.73 -9.36 -27.21
CA LYS A 208 2.32 -9.44 -28.55
C LYS A 208 3.44 -8.42 -28.74
N LYS A 209 3.23 -7.15 -28.37
CA LYS A 209 4.28 -6.11 -28.47
C LYS A 209 5.52 -6.45 -27.64
N ILE A 210 5.33 -6.95 -26.41
CA ILE A 210 6.45 -7.36 -25.55
C ILE A 210 7.23 -8.51 -26.19
N GLN A 211 6.54 -9.45 -26.81
CA GLN A 211 7.17 -10.57 -27.51
C GLN A 211 7.97 -10.10 -28.72
N ASP A 212 7.37 -9.23 -29.54
CA ASP A 212 7.98 -8.71 -30.78
C ASP A 212 9.24 -7.87 -30.48
N ASN A 213 9.24 -7.10 -29.39
CA ASN A 213 10.30 -6.13 -29.06
C ASN A 213 11.37 -6.67 -28.09
N CYS A 214 11.00 -7.46 -27.09
CA CYS A 214 11.90 -7.82 -25.98
C CYS A 214 12.31 -9.29 -25.95
N LEU A 215 11.62 -10.17 -26.68
CA LEU A 215 11.85 -11.62 -26.66
C LEU A 215 12.37 -12.14 -28.01
N GLN A 216 13.21 -11.35 -28.69
CA GLN A 216 13.94 -11.84 -29.85
C GLN A 216 14.96 -12.90 -29.39
N GLN A 217 14.54 -14.17 -29.54
CA GLN A 217 15.24 -15.43 -29.26
C GLN A 217 15.13 -15.96 -27.81
N ARG A 218 14.14 -16.86 -27.56
CA ARG A 218 13.87 -17.78 -26.40
C ARG A 218 12.59 -17.40 -25.63
N LYS A 219 11.59 -18.26 -25.34
CA LYS A 219 11.28 -19.69 -25.50
C LYS A 219 9.74 -19.80 -25.52
N LYS A 220 9.15 -20.78 -26.23
CA LYS A 220 7.70 -21.11 -26.12
C LYS A 220 7.27 -21.32 -24.66
N ASP A 221 8.23 -21.69 -23.82
CA ASP A 221 8.05 -21.99 -22.40
C ASP A 221 7.88 -20.76 -21.49
N LEU A 222 7.71 -19.54 -22.00
CA LEU A 222 7.50 -18.35 -21.16
C LEU A 222 6.06 -17.87 -21.24
N ILE A 223 5.43 -17.74 -20.07
CA ILE A 223 4.07 -17.23 -19.89
C ILE A 223 4.18 -15.81 -19.34
N LEU A 224 3.61 -14.84 -20.04
CA LEU A 224 3.61 -13.46 -19.58
C LEU A 224 2.60 -13.26 -18.45
N CYS A 225 3.03 -12.54 -17.43
CA CYS A 225 2.29 -12.27 -16.21
C CYS A 225 2.04 -10.78 -16.10
N PHE A 226 0.78 -10.36 -16.11
CA PHE A 226 0.38 -8.98 -15.93
C PHE A 226 -0.25 -8.82 -14.55
N TYR A 227 0.40 -8.04 -13.71
CA TYR A 227 -0.04 -7.70 -12.37
C TYR A 227 -0.84 -6.40 -12.42
N SER A 228 -2.03 -6.38 -11.83
CA SER A 228 -2.87 -5.19 -11.78
C SER A 228 -3.34 -4.85 -10.37
N ASN A 229 -3.54 -3.56 -10.12
CA ASN A 229 -4.17 -3.08 -8.89
C ASN A 229 -5.70 -3.25 -8.91
N ALA A 230 -6.36 -2.86 -7.82
CA ALA A 230 -7.82 -3.00 -7.66
C ALA A 230 -8.63 -2.15 -8.66
N SER A 231 -8.02 -1.09 -9.20
CA SER A 231 -8.60 -0.25 -10.25
C SER A 231 -8.27 -0.76 -11.67
N GLY A 232 -7.69 -1.94 -11.80
CA GLY A 232 -7.38 -2.59 -13.06
C GLY A 232 -6.27 -1.93 -13.89
N TYR A 233 -5.43 -1.10 -13.28
CA TYR A 233 -4.21 -0.62 -13.93
C TYR A 233 -3.10 -1.65 -13.80
N ILE A 234 -2.36 -1.89 -14.87
CA ILE A 234 -1.18 -2.77 -14.86
C ILE A 234 -0.08 -2.06 -14.05
N THR A 235 0.33 -2.67 -12.94
CA THR A 235 1.37 -2.14 -12.06
C THR A 235 2.66 -2.96 -12.09
N GLY A 236 2.66 -4.11 -12.77
CA GLY A 236 3.85 -4.92 -12.99
C GLY A 236 3.69 -5.94 -14.11
N ILE A 237 4.81 -6.31 -14.71
CA ILE A 237 4.89 -7.37 -15.72
C ILE A 237 6.06 -8.28 -15.34
N ASN A 238 5.87 -9.60 -15.44
CA ASN A 238 6.93 -10.59 -15.31
C ASN A 238 6.66 -11.76 -16.29
N SER A 239 7.51 -12.78 -16.30
CA SER A 239 7.30 -14.03 -17.02
C SER A 239 7.54 -15.23 -16.12
N ILE A 240 6.74 -16.28 -16.26
CA ILE A 240 6.91 -17.56 -15.56
C ILE A 240 7.25 -18.64 -16.57
N ASN A 241 8.16 -19.55 -16.23
CA ASN A 241 8.44 -20.70 -17.08
C ASN A 241 7.28 -21.70 -17.02
N SER A 242 6.73 -22.10 -18.15
CA SER A 242 5.63 -23.06 -18.25
C SER A 242 5.98 -24.41 -17.62
N ASN A 243 7.25 -24.82 -17.65
CA ASN A 243 7.71 -26.06 -17.02
C ASN A 243 7.57 -26.04 -15.49
N ASP A 244 7.58 -24.85 -14.86
CA ASP A 244 7.43 -24.73 -13.41
C ASP A 244 6.00 -25.09 -12.95
N PHE A 245 4.99 -25.05 -13.83
CA PHE A 245 3.64 -25.50 -13.50
C PHE A 245 3.56 -27.02 -13.29
N TRP A 246 4.51 -27.78 -13.84
CA TRP A 246 4.57 -29.23 -13.67
C TRP A 246 5.31 -29.61 -12.40
N ASN A 247 6.47 -28.98 -12.15
CA ASN A 247 7.43 -29.46 -11.16
C ASN A 247 7.58 -28.54 -9.94
N ASN A 248 7.20 -27.26 -10.06
CA ASN A 248 7.60 -26.21 -9.11
C ASN A 248 6.44 -25.27 -8.73
N GLN A 249 5.21 -25.78 -8.60
CA GLN A 249 4.02 -24.97 -8.30
C GLN A 249 4.15 -24.10 -7.02
N ASN A 250 4.84 -24.60 -6.00
CA ASN A 250 5.09 -23.83 -4.77
C ASN A 250 5.97 -22.60 -5.03
N LYS A 251 7.01 -22.75 -5.86
CA LYS A 251 7.89 -21.64 -6.27
C LYS A 251 7.09 -20.59 -7.03
N ILE A 252 6.25 -21.01 -7.98
CA ILE A 252 5.33 -20.11 -8.71
C ILE A 252 4.46 -19.32 -7.73
N ASN A 253 3.86 -20.00 -6.76
CA ASN A 253 2.98 -19.33 -5.81
C ASN A 253 3.73 -18.28 -4.98
N ILE A 254 4.95 -18.59 -4.50
CA ILE A 254 5.79 -17.63 -3.78
C ILE A 254 6.13 -16.43 -4.66
N GLU A 255 6.60 -16.67 -5.88
CA GLU A 255 6.96 -15.63 -6.84
C GLU A 255 5.78 -14.71 -7.18
N ILE A 256 4.57 -15.27 -7.35
CA ILE A 256 3.35 -14.50 -7.56
C ILE A 256 3.12 -13.53 -6.40
N HIS A 257 3.18 -14.00 -5.15
CA HIS A 257 2.94 -13.17 -3.98
C HIS A 257 4.02 -12.09 -3.78
N GLU A 258 5.29 -12.42 -3.98
CA GLU A 258 6.39 -11.47 -3.86
C GLU A 258 6.30 -10.37 -4.92
N ASN A 259 6.05 -10.73 -6.17
CA ASN A 259 5.93 -9.76 -7.26
C ASN A 259 4.67 -8.91 -7.11
N ALA A 260 3.56 -9.48 -6.63
CA ALA A 260 2.35 -8.73 -6.32
C ALA A 260 2.62 -7.67 -5.24
N LYS A 261 3.35 -8.03 -4.16
CA LYS A 261 3.76 -7.07 -3.13
C LYS A 261 4.70 -5.99 -3.67
N LYS A 262 5.70 -6.35 -4.48
CA LYS A 262 6.64 -5.39 -5.09
C LYS A 262 5.94 -4.39 -6.00
N SER A 263 4.95 -4.86 -6.77
CA SER A 263 4.20 -4.06 -7.74
C SER A 263 2.92 -3.41 -7.19
N GLY A 264 2.54 -3.66 -5.93
CA GLY A 264 1.27 -3.16 -5.39
C GLY A 264 0.03 -3.73 -6.09
N ALA A 265 0.13 -4.94 -6.63
CA ALA A 265 -0.94 -5.57 -7.38
C ALA A 265 -1.83 -6.45 -6.50
N THR A 266 -3.10 -6.50 -6.85
CA THR A 266 -4.12 -7.35 -6.21
C THR A 266 -4.55 -8.49 -7.12
N SER A 267 -4.31 -8.41 -8.43
CA SER A 267 -4.78 -9.38 -9.41
C SER A 267 -3.68 -9.73 -10.40
N LEU A 268 -3.71 -10.97 -10.91
CA LEU A 268 -2.73 -11.49 -11.86
C LEU A 268 -3.43 -12.09 -13.07
N PHE A 269 -3.01 -11.68 -14.26
CA PHE A 269 -3.43 -12.23 -15.55
C PHE A 269 -2.27 -12.95 -16.20
N LEU A 270 -2.48 -14.20 -16.62
CA LEU A 270 -1.52 -14.95 -17.40
C LEU A 270 -1.89 -14.88 -18.88
N VAL A 271 -0.91 -14.59 -19.74
CA VAL A 271 -1.07 -14.62 -21.20
C VAL A 271 -0.13 -15.66 -21.77
N LEU A 272 -0.72 -16.69 -22.40
CA LEU A 272 0.03 -17.72 -23.12
C LEU A 272 0.12 -17.33 -24.59
N ASN A 273 1.19 -17.79 -25.25
CA ASN A 273 1.45 -17.47 -26.65
C ASN A 273 0.56 -18.29 -27.59
N ASP A 274 0.38 -19.57 -27.27
CA ASP A 274 -0.37 -20.53 -28.05
C ASP A 274 -1.21 -21.42 -27.14
N TYR A 275 -2.23 -22.05 -27.74
CA TYR A 275 -3.06 -23.02 -27.03
C TYR A 275 -2.37 -24.39 -26.96
N GLU A 276 -1.95 -24.74 -25.75
CA GLU A 276 -1.42 -26.06 -25.39
C GLU A 276 -2.36 -26.72 -24.36
N PRO A 277 -3.18 -27.72 -24.75
CA PRO A 277 -4.23 -28.27 -23.90
C PRO A 277 -3.73 -28.79 -22.55
N GLU A 278 -2.60 -29.51 -22.55
CA GLU A 278 -2.02 -30.11 -21.34
C GLU A 278 -1.52 -29.03 -20.37
N LEU A 279 -0.80 -28.03 -20.86
CA LEU A 279 -0.34 -26.90 -20.07
C LEU A 279 -1.52 -26.09 -19.51
N PHE A 280 -2.53 -25.81 -20.35
CA PHE A 280 -3.72 -25.09 -19.90
C PHE A 280 -4.46 -25.85 -18.80
N PHE A 281 -4.57 -27.17 -18.91
CA PHE A 281 -5.14 -28.01 -17.85
C PHE A 281 -4.33 -27.93 -16.56
N GLN A 282 -3.00 -27.97 -16.62
CA GLN A 282 -2.15 -27.82 -15.43
C GLN A 282 -2.30 -26.46 -14.76
N ILE A 283 -2.30 -25.38 -15.55
CA ILE A 283 -2.50 -24.02 -15.04
C ILE A 283 -3.91 -23.92 -14.41
N SER A 284 -4.93 -24.46 -15.05
CA SER A 284 -6.29 -24.47 -14.49
C SER A 284 -6.35 -25.21 -13.15
N ASN A 285 -5.67 -26.34 -13.02
CA ASN A 285 -5.57 -27.06 -11.74
C ASN A 285 -4.82 -26.26 -10.68
N PHE A 286 -3.74 -25.57 -11.06
CA PHE A 286 -3.04 -24.65 -10.17
C PHE A 286 -3.97 -23.53 -9.69
N CYS A 287 -4.65 -22.83 -10.61
CA CYS A 287 -5.61 -21.78 -10.28
C CYS A 287 -6.72 -22.25 -9.35
N MET A 288 -7.25 -23.46 -9.58
CA MET A 288 -8.30 -24.04 -8.73
C MET A 288 -7.80 -24.28 -7.30
N LYS A 289 -6.54 -24.73 -7.13
CA LYS A 289 -5.93 -25.03 -5.83
C LYS A 289 -5.51 -23.78 -5.07
N THR A 290 -4.87 -22.83 -5.75
CA THR A 290 -4.26 -21.65 -5.10
C THR A 290 -5.19 -20.47 -5.06
N LYS A 291 -6.15 -20.39 -5.98
CA LYS A 291 -7.05 -19.24 -6.17
C LYS A 291 -6.28 -17.92 -6.34
N THR A 292 -5.06 -17.89 -6.88
CA THR A 292 -4.29 -16.63 -6.97
C THR A 292 -4.39 -15.89 -8.30
N ILE A 293 -4.91 -16.54 -9.35
CA ILE A 293 -4.90 -16.00 -10.72
C ILE A 293 -6.29 -15.51 -11.10
N ALA A 294 -6.35 -14.26 -11.58
CA ALA A 294 -7.59 -13.63 -11.99
C ALA A 294 -8.10 -14.18 -13.31
N ASN A 295 -7.21 -14.39 -14.28
CA ASN A 295 -7.55 -15.06 -15.52
C ASN A 295 -6.33 -15.62 -16.23
N VAL A 296 -6.57 -16.57 -17.11
CA VAL A 296 -5.59 -17.11 -18.07
C VAL A 296 -6.15 -16.85 -19.45
N ILE A 297 -5.37 -16.19 -20.30
CA ILE A 297 -5.80 -15.67 -21.60
C ILE A 297 -4.93 -16.33 -22.67
N ILE A 298 -5.57 -16.93 -23.66
CA ILE A 298 -4.88 -17.60 -24.77
C ILE A 298 -5.51 -17.16 -26.08
N PRO A 299 -4.73 -16.59 -27.02
CA PRO A 299 -5.20 -16.38 -28.38
C PRO A 299 -5.34 -17.73 -29.09
N HIS A 300 -6.48 -18.01 -29.71
CA HIS A 300 -6.70 -19.24 -30.48
C HIS A 300 -7.68 -19.02 -31.63
N ASN A 301 -7.21 -19.21 -32.87
CA ASN A 301 -8.03 -19.14 -34.10
C ASN A 301 -8.93 -17.90 -34.20
N GLY A 302 -8.38 -16.72 -33.89
CA GLY A 302 -9.12 -15.45 -33.90
C GLY A 302 -10.05 -15.22 -32.71
N ASN A 303 -10.11 -16.17 -31.78
CA ASN A 303 -10.86 -16.08 -30.52
C ASN A 303 -9.93 -16.02 -29.31
N ILE A 304 -10.51 -15.75 -28.13
CA ILE A 304 -9.81 -15.76 -26.84
C ILE A 304 -10.34 -16.94 -26.03
N ILE A 305 -9.47 -17.90 -25.73
CA ILE A 305 -9.74 -18.93 -24.73
C ILE A 305 -9.40 -18.37 -23.36
N GLN A 306 -10.29 -18.58 -22.40
CA GLN A 306 -10.15 -18.10 -21.04
C GLN A 306 -10.35 -19.22 -20.03
N LEU A 307 -9.82 -19.00 -18.82
CA LEU A 307 -10.10 -19.87 -17.68
C LEU A 307 -11.61 -19.86 -17.37
N ASP A 308 -12.17 -21.00 -16.97
CA ASP A 308 -13.55 -21.09 -16.45
C ASP A 308 -13.71 -20.16 -15.24
N GLU A 309 -14.82 -19.41 -15.17
CA GLU A 309 -15.09 -18.43 -14.11
C GLU A 309 -14.95 -19.01 -12.70
N LYS A 310 -15.35 -20.27 -12.50
CA LYS A 310 -15.22 -20.94 -11.18
C LYS A 310 -13.77 -21.16 -10.74
N ASN A 311 -12.84 -21.14 -11.69
CA ASN A 311 -11.41 -21.32 -11.45
C ASN A 311 -10.65 -19.99 -11.37
N ARG A 312 -11.31 -18.88 -11.69
CA ARG A 312 -10.76 -17.52 -11.56
C ARG A 312 -10.76 -17.08 -10.10
N SER A 313 -9.97 -16.05 -9.84
CA SER A 313 -9.93 -15.36 -8.56
C SER A 313 -10.17 -13.87 -8.70
N SER A 314 -10.80 -13.25 -7.71
CA SER A 314 -10.88 -11.79 -7.63
C SER A 314 -9.59 -11.17 -7.10
N SER A 315 -8.76 -11.93 -6.38
CA SER A 315 -7.56 -11.43 -5.70
C SER A 315 -6.46 -12.49 -5.59
N ILE A 316 -5.20 -12.05 -5.63
CA ILE A 316 -4.03 -12.84 -5.26
C ILE A 316 -4.06 -13.15 -3.76
N PHE A 317 -4.60 -12.23 -2.95
CA PHE A 317 -4.64 -12.32 -1.49
C PHE A 317 -6.07 -12.53 -1.00
N HIS A 318 -6.33 -13.60 -0.24
CA HIS A 318 -7.69 -13.97 0.18
C HIS A 318 -8.02 -13.55 1.61
N PRO A 319 -9.20 -12.95 1.86
CA PRO A 319 -9.69 -12.72 3.22
C PRO A 319 -9.87 -14.05 3.95
N GLY A 320 -9.10 -14.28 5.01
CA GLY A 320 -9.15 -15.52 5.82
C GLY A 320 -7.85 -16.33 5.80
N GLU A 321 -6.98 -16.10 4.82
CA GLU A 321 -5.56 -16.42 5.01
C GLU A 321 -5.05 -15.51 6.15
N ARG A 322 -4.44 -16.10 7.18
CA ARG A 322 -3.90 -15.33 8.31
C ARG A 322 -2.71 -14.53 7.82
N PHE A 323 -2.96 -13.36 7.24
CA PHE A 323 -1.98 -12.31 7.09
C PHE A 323 -1.90 -11.62 8.45
N PRO A 324 -0.87 -11.90 9.27
CA PRO A 324 -0.76 -11.24 10.57
C PRO A 324 -0.65 -9.73 10.32
N LEU A 325 -1.48 -8.95 11.02
CA LEU A 325 -1.27 -7.50 11.06
C LEU A 325 0.14 -7.25 11.59
N VAL A 326 0.94 -6.55 10.81
CA VAL A 326 2.26 -6.11 11.23
C VAL A 326 2.07 -4.82 12.01
N ILE A 327 2.28 -4.91 13.31
CA ILE A 327 2.25 -3.77 14.22
C ILE A 327 3.69 -3.43 14.59
N SER A 328 4.13 -2.23 14.24
CA SER A 328 5.42 -1.69 14.67
C SER A 328 5.20 -0.54 15.63
N ASP A 329 5.76 -0.65 16.83
CA ASP A 329 5.63 0.33 17.91
C ASP A 329 7.01 0.86 18.32
N THR A 330 7.27 2.14 18.02
CA THR A 330 8.53 2.80 18.35
C THR A 330 8.85 2.80 19.85
N ARG A 331 7.85 2.67 20.71
CA ARG A 331 8.02 2.54 22.17
C ARG A 331 8.70 1.24 22.54
N GLU A 332 8.37 0.14 21.85
CA GLU A 332 8.97 -1.16 22.09
C GLU A 332 10.40 -1.23 21.52
N ILE A 333 10.62 -0.60 20.36
CA ILE A 333 11.95 -0.50 19.74
C ILE A 333 12.91 0.27 20.65
N LYS A 334 12.50 1.43 21.17
CA LYS A 334 13.31 2.22 22.13
C LYS A 334 13.65 1.43 23.39
N LYS A 335 12.71 0.66 23.94
CA LYS A 335 12.95 -0.21 25.12
C LYS A 335 13.97 -1.30 24.83
N LYS A 336 13.87 -1.99 23.69
CA LYS A 336 14.84 -3.02 23.28
C LYS A 336 16.25 -2.46 23.11
N ASN A 337 16.36 -1.29 22.47
CA ASN A 337 17.65 -0.61 22.27
C ASN A 337 18.29 -0.17 23.59
N HIS A 338 17.49 0.38 24.52
CA HIS A 338 17.98 0.72 25.86
C HIS A 338 18.43 -0.50 26.68
N ILE A 339 17.72 -1.63 26.59
CA ILE A 339 18.11 -2.88 27.26
C ILE A 339 19.43 -3.39 26.67
N GLN A 340 19.56 -3.46 25.34
CA GLN A 340 20.80 -3.92 24.68
C GLN A 340 22.00 -3.01 25.01
N GLN A 341 21.81 -1.70 25.08
CA GLN A 341 22.86 -0.77 25.48
C GLN A 341 23.27 -0.99 26.95
N LYS A 342 22.32 -1.17 27.87
CA LYS A 342 22.63 -1.51 29.28
C LYS A 342 23.34 -2.85 29.41
N THR A 343 22.97 -3.87 28.63
CA THR A 343 23.66 -5.17 28.64
C THR A 343 25.10 -5.04 28.12
N LYS A 344 25.33 -4.27 27.05
CA LYS A 344 26.70 -4.00 26.56
C LYS A 344 27.54 -3.21 27.57
N GLN A 345 26.95 -2.24 28.26
CA GLN A 345 27.64 -1.43 29.28
C GLN A 345 27.98 -2.25 30.53
N ASN A 346 27.07 -3.13 30.96
CA ASN A 346 27.33 -4.06 32.07
C ASN A 346 28.38 -5.11 31.72
N ASN A 347 28.40 -5.62 30.48
CA ASN A 347 29.44 -6.57 30.06
C ASN A 347 30.82 -5.90 29.96
N TYR A 348 30.87 -4.62 29.59
CA TYR A 348 32.10 -3.83 29.60
C TYR A 348 32.64 -3.60 31.02
N LEU A 349 31.73 -3.31 31.97
CA LEU A 349 32.06 -3.15 33.39
C LEU A 349 32.44 -4.45 34.11
N MET A 350 32.03 -5.63 33.62
CA MET A 350 32.49 -6.92 34.13
C MET A 350 33.78 -7.43 33.46
N SER A 351 34.23 -6.78 32.39
CA SER A 351 35.48 -7.10 31.68
C SER A 351 36.66 -6.18 32.06
N LEU A 352 36.40 -5.21 32.93
CA LEU A 352 37.38 -4.38 33.65
C LEU A 352 37.51 -4.92 35.07
#